data_AF-A0A7M1AW66-F1
#
_entry.id   AF-A0A7M1AW66-F1
#
_cell.length_a   1.000
_cell.length_b   1.000
_cell.length_c   1.000
_cell.angle_alpha   90.00
_cell.angle_beta   90.00
_cell.angle_gamma   90.00
#
_symmetry.space_group_name_H-M   'P 1'
#
loop_
_entity.id
_entity.type
_entity.pdbx_description
1 polymer ?
#
loop_
_entity_poly.entity_id
_entity_poly.type
_entity_poly.pdbx_seq_one_letter_code
_entity_poly.pdbx_strand_id
1 'polypeptide(L)'
;MVYITLFLLFFYLKIARVHTKQEKVTLLFVSQHTLIALSALATLYYGFITEPWYFLIPAMWFFFIIAALMVTAMMVGIFIDGIALVGLSRIYRFLPLLTLVIVTLSTSLWVV
;
A
#
# COMPACT_ATOMS: atom_id res chain seq x y z
N MET A 1 -4.68 13.87 7.22
CA MET A 1 -5.02 13.10 6.00
C MET A 1 -3.77 12.51 5.34
N VAL A 2 -2.73 13.31 5.07
CA VAL A 2 -1.48 12.88 4.41
C VAL A 2 -0.85 11.63 5.03
N TYR A 3 -0.68 11.60 6.36
CA TYR A 3 -0.07 10.46 7.05
C TYR A 3 -0.86 9.14 6.90
N ILE A 4 -2.20 9.21 6.90
CA ILE A 4 -3.05 8.03 6.71
C ILE A 4 -2.90 7.50 5.28
N THR A 5 -2.94 8.39 4.29
CA THR A 5 -2.76 8.04 2.89
C THR A 5 -1.37 7.42 2.65
N LEU A 6 -0.31 8.00 3.25
CA LEU A 6 1.05 7.45 3.20
C LEU A 6 1.15 6.05 3.80
N PHE A 7 0.54 5.85 4.97
CA PHE A 7 0.51 4.54 5.62
C PHE A 7 -0.18 3.50 4.73
N LEU A 8 -1.35 3.82 4.18
CA LEU A 8 -2.09 2.91 3.29
C LEU A 8 -1.34 2.63 1.99
N LEU A 9 -0.63 3.62 1.44
CA LEU A 9 0.25 3.45 0.28
C LEU A 9 1.36 2.44 0.56
N PHE A 10 2.08 2.59 1.67
CA PHE A 10 3.14 1.64 2.05
C PHE A 10 2.57 0.24 2.33
N PHE A 11 1.41 0.17 2.97
CA PHE A 11 0.71 -1.08 3.21
C PHE A 11 0.33 -1.79 1.90
N TYR A 12 -0.25 -1.07 0.95
CA TYR A 12 -0.55 -1.59 -0.39
C TYR A 12 0.70 -2.10 -1.09
N LEU A 13 1.78 -1.32 -1.13
CA LEU A 13 3.02 -1.70 -1.81
C LEU A 13 3.64 -2.98 -1.22
N LYS A 14 3.54 -3.16 0.10
CA LYS A 14 4.01 -4.38 0.75
C LYS A 14 3.15 -5.59 0.38
N ILE A 15 1.83 -5.48 0.36
CA ILE A 15 0.92 -6.57 -0.07
C ILE A 15 1.17 -6.91 -1.55
N ALA A 16 1.24 -5.89 -2.41
CA ALA A 16 1.54 -5.99 -3.83
C ALA A 16 2.85 -6.75 -4.12
N ARG A 17 3.90 -6.46 -3.35
CA ARG A 17 5.19 -7.17 -3.45
C ARG A 17 5.06 -8.66 -3.12
N VAL A 18 4.20 -9.02 -2.18
CA VAL A 18 4.00 -10.44 -1.85
C VAL A 18 3.14 -11.13 -2.92
N HIS A 19 2.11 -10.45 -3.42
CA HIS A 19 1.27 -10.94 -4.51
C HIS A 19 2.07 -11.28 -5.78
N THR A 20 2.93 -10.35 -6.20
CA THR A 20 3.77 -10.52 -7.41
C THR A 20 4.76 -11.68 -7.32
N LYS A 21 5.10 -12.15 -6.11
CA LYS A 21 5.94 -13.35 -5.92
C LYS A 21 5.14 -14.65 -6.02
N GLN A 22 3.82 -14.60 -5.85
CA GLN A 22 2.96 -15.79 -5.69
C GLN A 22 2.04 -16.02 -6.88
N GLU A 23 1.58 -14.97 -7.55
CA GLU A 23 0.62 -15.06 -8.66
C GLU A 23 1.18 -14.45 -9.97
N LYS A 24 0.68 -14.96 -11.11
CA LYS A 24 1.01 -14.40 -12.43
C LYS A 24 0.43 -12.99 -12.56
N VAL A 25 1.27 -12.08 -13.04
CA VAL A 25 0.88 -10.68 -13.25
C VAL A 25 -0.13 -10.58 -14.40
N THR A 26 -1.30 -10.03 -14.12
CA THR A 26 -2.34 -9.74 -15.12
C THR A 26 -2.29 -8.25 -15.54
N LEU A 27 -2.82 -7.92 -16.73
CA LEU A 27 -2.90 -6.54 -17.21
C LEU A 27 -3.67 -5.63 -16.24
N LEU A 28 -4.75 -6.14 -15.63
CA LEU A 28 -5.55 -5.40 -14.66
C LEU A 28 -4.71 -5.05 -13.41
N PHE A 29 -3.88 -5.99 -12.95
CA PHE A 29 -2.98 -5.77 -11.82
C PHE A 29 -1.93 -4.69 -12.13
N VAL A 30 -1.37 -4.68 -13.34
CA VAL A 30 -0.44 -3.62 -13.79
C VAL A 30 -1.11 -2.26 -13.78
N SER A 31 -2.34 -2.15 -14.31
CA SER A 31 -3.08 -0.89 -14.34
C SER A 31 -3.40 -0.35 -12.93
N GLN A 32 -3.67 -1.24 -11.96
CA GLN A 32 -3.87 -0.83 -10.57
C GLN A 32 -2.57 -0.31 -9.95
N HIS A 33 -1.44 -0.95 -10.24
CA HIS A 33 -0.14 -0.54 -9.72
C HIS A 33 0.32 0.80 -10.29
N THR A 34 0.04 1.08 -11.56
CA THR A 34 0.35 2.39 -12.14
C THR A 34 -0.48 3.50 -11.50
N LEU A 35 -1.77 3.27 -11.25
CA LEU A 35 -2.61 4.22 -10.52
C LEU A 35 -2.11 4.50 -9.10
N ILE A 36 -1.67 3.45 -8.40
CA ILE A 36 -1.11 3.59 -7.06
C ILE A 36 0.23 4.33 -7.09
N ALA A 37 1.08 4.08 -8.08
CA ALA A 37 2.33 4.80 -8.26
C ALA A 37 2.08 6.30 -8.47
N LEU A 38 1.10 6.66 -9.31
CA LEU A 38 0.70 8.06 -9.49
C LEU A 38 0.17 8.68 -8.20
N SER A 39 -0.68 7.95 -7.47
CA SER A 39 -1.21 8.39 -6.17
C SER A 39 -0.11 8.57 -5.12
N ALA A 40 0.92 7.70 -5.14
CA ALA A 40 2.08 7.78 -4.27
C ALA A 40 2.88 9.05 -4.53
N LEU A 41 3.19 9.33 -5.80
CA LEU A 41 3.91 10.53 -6.20
C LEU A 41 3.14 11.80 -5.84
N ALA A 42 1.84 11.84 -6.12
CA ALA A 42 0.99 12.97 -5.77
C ALA A 42 0.93 13.21 -4.26
N THR A 43 0.77 12.14 -3.47
CA THR A 43 0.72 12.23 -2.00
C THR A 43 2.05 12.66 -1.39
N LEU A 44 3.18 12.16 -1.93
CA LEU A 44 4.51 12.58 -1.50
C LEU A 44 4.75 14.05 -1.81
N TYR A 45 4.47 14.46 -3.05
CA TYR A 45 4.64 15.84 -3.47
C TYR A 45 3.80 16.81 -2.63
N TYR A 46 2.52 16.49 -2.40
CA TYR A 46 1.65 17.25 -1.50
C TYR A 46 2.21 17.29 -0.07
N GLY A 47 2.65 16.14 0.45
CA GLY A 47 3.22 16.04 1.79
C GLY A 47 4.47 16.90 1.98
N PHE A 48 5.36 16.95 0.98
CA PHE A 48 6.55 17.82 1.05
C PHE A 48 6.23 19.32 0.97
N ILE A 49 5.11 19.69 0.36
CA ILE A 49 4.65 21.09 0.29
C ILE A 49 3.98 21.52 1.58
N THR A 50 3.19 20.63 2.18
CA THR A 50 2.30 20.97 3.31
C THR A 50 2.88 20.67 4.67
N GLU A 51 3.73 19.64 4.79
CA GLU A 51 4.30 19.21 6.06
C GLU A 51 5.80 19.50 6.13
N PRO A 52 6.32 19.90 7.30
CA PRO A 52 7.76 19.99 7.53
C PRO A 52 8.47 18.67 7.24
N TRP A 53 9.51 18.74 6.41
CA TRP A 53 10.28 17.58 5.94
C TRP A 53 10.84 16.71 7.08
N TYR A 54 11.22 17.32 8.19
CA TYR A 54 11.78 16.64 9.36
C TYR A 54 10.73 15.87 10.18
N PHE A 55 9.43 16.07 9.95
CA PHE A 55 8.37 15.20 10.45
C PHE A 55 7.92 14.17 9.42
N LEU A 56 7.88 14.56 8.14
CA LEU A 56 7.44 13.69 7.04
C LEU A 56 8.37 12.49 6.84
N ILE A 57 9.69 12.71 6.79
CA ILE A 57 10.67 11.65 6.53
C ILE A 57 10.66 10.57 7.63
N PRO A 58 10.72 10.92 8.93
CA PRO A 58 10.60 9.93 10.00
C PRO A 58 9.27 9.18 9.97
N ALA A 59 8.16 9.87 9.69
CA ALA A 59 6.84 9.25 9.60
C ALA A 59 6.79 8.22 8.44
N MET A 60 7.32 8.56 7.27
CA MET A 60 7.43 7.63 6.15
C MET A 60 8.24 6.39 6.51
N TRP A 61 9.39 6.58 7.17
CA TRP A 61 10.24 5.47 7.63
C TRP A 61 9.49 4.56 8.60
N PHE A 62 8.83 5.16 9.60
CA PHE A 62 8.07 4.42 10.60
C PHE A 62 6.90 3.64 9.98
N PHE A 63 6.13 4.27 9.09
CA PHE A 63 5.04 3.60 8.38
C PHE A 63 5.52 2.49 7.47
N PHE A 64 6.68 2.64 6.82
CA PHE A 64 7.27 1.58 6.02
C PHE A 64 7.61 0.34 6.86
N ILE A 65 8.15 0.55 8.07
CA ILE A 65 8.44 -0.55 9.02
C ILE A 65 7.15 -1.20 9.49
N ILE A 66 6.18 -0.44 9.97
CA ILE A 66 4.92 -0.99 10.47
C ILE A 66 4.20 -1.76 9.36
N ALA A 67 4.09 -1.19 8.17
CA ALA A 67 3.49 -1.87 7.03
C ALA A 67 4.20 -3.20 6.72
N ALA A 68 5.53 -3.25 6.82
CA ALA A 68 6.29 -4.48 6.65
C ALA A 68 5.97 -5.50 7.75
N LEU A 69 5.93 -5.08 9.02
CA LEU A 69 5.62 -5.94 10.16
C LEU A 69 4.21 -6.50 10.07
N MET A 70 3.22 -5.66 9.74
CA MET A 70 1.82 -6.07 9.60
C MET A 70 1.63 -7.07 8.47
N VAL A 71 2.24 -6.82 7.30
CA VAL A 71 2.17 -7.77 6.18
C VAL A 71 2.89 -9.07 6.55
N THR A 72 4.02 -9.01 7.24
CA THR A 72 4.72 -10.22 7.69
C THR A 72 3.89 -11.00 8.70
N ALA A 73 3.28 -10.34 9.69
CA ALA A 73 2.39 -10.98 10.67
C ALA A 73 1.16 -11.61 9.99
N MET A 74 0.56 -10.91 9.02
CA MET A 74 -0.54 -11.44 8.20
C MET A 74 -0.10 -12.69 7.45
N MET A 75 1.08 -12.68 6.84
CA MET A 75 1.61 -13.84 6.13
C MET A 75 1.93 -14.99 7.11
N VAL A 76 2.61 -14.74 8.24
CA VAL A 76 2.88 -15.79 9.26
C VAL A 76 1.58 -16.42 9.79
N GLY A 77 0.52 -15.63 9.95
CA GLY A 77 -0.80 -16.14 10.34
C GLY A 77 -1.52 -16.96 9.27
N ILE A 78 -1.09 -16.89 8.01
CA ILE A 78 -1.73 -17.54 6.85
C ILE A 78 -0.86 -18.66 6.25
N PHE A 79 0.44 -18.66 6.54
CA PHE A 79 1.40 -19.67 6.10
C PHE A 79 1.76 -20.58 7.27
N ILE A 80 1.26 -21.83 7.24
CA ILE A 80 1.79 -22.92 8.07
C ILE A 80 2.81 -23.67 7.20
N ASP A 81 4.05 -23.81 7.69
CA ASP A 81 5.13 -24.55 7.02
C ASP A 81 5.42 -24.14 5.56
N GLY A 82 5.37 -22.84 5.26
CA GLY A 82 5.73 -22.31 3.94
C GLY A 82 4.72 -22.60 2.82
N ILE A 83 3.62 -23.27 3.13
CA ILE A 83 2.52 -23.54 2.21
C ILE A 83 1.39 -22.54 2.50
N ALA A 84 0.98 -21.81 1.46
CA ALA A 84 -0.17 -20.91 1.52
C ALA A 84 -1.44 -21.71 1.87
N LEU A 85 -2.06 -21.49 3.04
CA LEU A 85 -3.39 -22.03 3.32
C LEU A 85 -4.41 -21.36 2.38
N VAL A 86 -4.68 -21.96 1.21
CA VAL A 86 -5.89 -21.94 0.32
C VAL A 86 -6.68 -20.61 0.15
N GLY A 87 -6.20 -19.49 0.69
CA GLY A 87 -7.01 -18.33 1.07
C GLY A 87 -6.34 -16.97 0.81
N LEU A 88 -5.08 -16.97 0.35
CA LEU A 88 -4.40 -15.76 -0.10
C LEU A 88 -5.13 -15.05 -1.25
N SER A 89 -5.74 -15.82 -2.16
CA SER A 89 -6.58 -15.28 -3.22
C SER A 89 -7.74 -14.41 -2.70
N ARG A 90 -8.23 -14.66 -1.47
CA ARG A 90 -9.30 -13.84 -0.87
C ARG A 90 -8.80 -12.50 -0.38
N ILE A 91 -7.59 -12.43 0.17
CA ILE A 91 -7.01 -11.17 0.63
C ILE A 91 -6.67 -10.29 -0.56
N TYR A 92 -6.12 -10.89 -1.62
CA TYR A 92 -5.82 -10.18 -2.85
C TYR A 92 -7.08 -9.70 -3.60
N ARG A 93 -8.23 -10.34 -3.38
CA ARG A 93 -9.53 -9.84 -3.87
C ARG A 93 -9.88 -8.44 -3.33
N PHE A 94 -9.35 -8.05 -2.18
CA PHE A 94 -9.58 -6.72 -1.59
C PHE A 94 -8.55 -5.66 -2.02
N LEU A 95 -7.50 -6.02 -2.76
CA LEU A 95 -6.53 -5.05 -3.31
C LEU A 95 -7.20 -3.95 -4.18
N PRO A 96 -8.16 -4.26 -5.08
CA PRO A 96 -8.84 -3.23 -5.86
C PRO A 96 -9.60 -2.22 -4.99
N LEU A 97 -10.22 -2.70 -3.91
CA LEU A 97 -10.94 -1.86 -2.96
C LEU A 97 -9.97 -0.96 -2.19
N LEU A 98 -8.82 -1.50 -1.77
CA LEU A 98 -7.74 -0.73 -1.15
C LEU A 98 -7.19 0.32 -2.13
N THR A 99 -7.02 0.00 -3.41
CA THR A 99 -6.63 0.96 -4.46
C THR A 99 -7.63 2.12 -4.54
N LEU A 100 -8.93 1.82 -4.57
CA LEU A 100 -9.97 2.85 -4.64
C LEU A 100 -9.95 3.78 -3.42
N VAL A 101 -9.77 3.22 -2.21
CA VAL A 101 -9.64 4.02 -0.98
C VAL A 101 -8.39 4.92 -1.04
N ILE A 102 -7.26 4.40 -1.50
CA ILE A 102 -6.02 5.21 -1.61
C ILE A 102 -6.20 6.33 -2.64
N VAL A 103 -6.78 6.05 -3.80
CA VAL A 103 -6.99 7.04 -4.86
C VAL A 103 -7.92 8.14 -4.36
N THR A 104 -9.05 7.78 -3.74
CA THR A 104 -10.02 8.76 -3.21
C THR A 104 -9.44 9.62 -2.09
N LEU A 105 -8.66 9.04 -1.18
CA LEU A 105 -7.95 9.81 -0.16
C LEU A 105 -6.89 10.71 -0.79
N SER A 106 -6.12 10.21 -1.76
CA SER A 106 -5.09 10.98 -2.45
C SER A 106 -5.69 12.17 -3.21
N THR A 107 -6.80 12.00 -3.93
CA THR A 107 -7.48 13.09 -4.62
C THR A 107 -8.10 14.09 -3.65
N SER A 108 -8.64 13.63 -2.52
CA SER A 108 -9.21 14.51 -1.50
C SER A 108 -8.19 15.48 -0.89
N LEU A 109 -6.90 15.11 -0.85
CA LEU A 109 -5.84 16.00 -0.37
C LEU A 109 -5.71 17.27 -1.22
N TRP A 110 -6.02 17.18 -2.51
CA TRP A 110 -5.86 18.30 -3.45
C TRP A 110 -7.11 19.18 -3.57
N VAL A 111 -8.26 18.70 -3.09
CA VAL A 111 -9.54 19.42 -3.15
C VAL A 111 -9.77 20.25 -1.89
N VAL A 112 -9.10 19.89 -0.79
CA VAL A 112 -9.11 20.61 0.50
C VAL A 112 -7.98 21.62 0.53
#